data_AF-A0A954D5A3-F1
#
_entry.id   AF-A0A954D5A3-F1
#
_cell.length_a   1.000
_cell.length_b   1.000
_cell.length_c   1.000
_cell.angle_alpha   90.00
_cell.angle_beta   90.00
_cell.angle_gamma   90.00
#
_symmetry.space_group_name_H-M   'P 1'
#
loop_
_entity.id
_entity.type
_entity.pdbx_description
1 polymer ?
#
loop_
_entity_poly.entity_id
_entity_poly.type
_entity_poly.pdbx_seq_one_letter_code
_entity_poly.pdbx_strand_id
1 'polypeptide(L)' 'MDPKTALRSLSAAPRTIEALTRGMNDAKLRKKPDAKNWSAHELLALLRCCADLWAKFIARCSRRIHRHCVTSRRAVS' A
#
# COMPACT_ATOMS: atom_id res chain seq x y z
N MET A 1 -7.15 -17.21 2.71
CA MET A 1 -6.48 -16.23 3.61
C MET A 1 -7.56 -15.46 4.35
N ASP A 2 -7.51 -15.43 5.69
CA ASP A 2 -8.49 -14.69 6.52
C ASP A 2 -8.30 -13.16 6.37
N PRO A 3 -9.36 -12.36 6.20
CA PRO A 3 -9.26 -10.90 6.05
C PRO A 3 -8.54 -10.19 7.19
N LYS A 4 -8.73 -10.64 8.45
CA LYS A 4 -8.05 -10.03 9.61
C LYS A 4 -6.54 -10.29 9.56
N THR A 5 -6.15 -11.48 9.11
CA THR A 5 -4.76 -11.87 8.90
C THR A 5 -4.12 -11.01 7.81
N ALA A 6 -4.80 -10.80 6.68
CA ALA A 6 -4.31 -9.93 5.62
C ALA A 6 -4.10 -8.48 6.10
N LEU A 7 -5.04 -7.93 6.86
CA LEU A 7 -4.92 -6.58 7.42
C LEU A 7 -3.76 -6.45 8.41
N ARG A 8 -3.53 -7.47 9.26
CA ARG A 8 -2.36 -7.51 10.17
C ARG A 8 -1.04 -7.54 9.40
N SER A 9 -0.95 -8.33 8.33
CA SER A 9 0.26 -8.39 7.51
C SER A 9 0.54 -7.06 6.80
N LEU A 10 -0.49 -6.43 6.24
CA LEU A 10 -0.37 -5.13 5.59
C LEU A 10 0.04 -4.02 6.56
N SER A 11 -0.48 -4.03 7.80
CA SER A 11 -0.12 -3.02 8.80
C SER A 11 1.30 -3.19 9.35
N ALA A 12 1.84 -4.42 9.35
CA ALA A 12 3.21 -4.70 9.76
C ALA A 12 4.26 -4.30 8.72
N ALA A 13 3.91 -4.33 7.43
CA ALA A 13 4.85 -4.17 6.32
C ALA A 13 5.73 -2.90 6.38
N PRO A 14 5.24 -1.69 6.73
CA PRO A 14 6.08 -0.50 6.82
C PRO A 14 7.22 -0.64 7.85
N ARG A 15 6.95 -1.23 9.02
CA ARG A 15 7.97 -1.46 10.07
C ARG A 15 9.00 -2.49 9.64
N THR A 16 8.56 -3.54 8.94
CA THR A 16 9.47 -4.55 8.38
C THR A 16 10.40 -3.91 7.34
N ILE A 17 9.86 -3.07 6.45
CA ILE A 17 10.65 -2.34 5.46
C ILE A 17 11.69 -1.46 6.15
N GLU A 18 11.28 -0.67 7.14
CA GLU A 18 12.17 0.21 7.91
C GLU A 18 13.32 -0.58 8.56
N ALA A 19 13.01 -1.71 9.19
CA ALA A 19 14.00 -2.59 9.81
C ALA A 19 15.00 -3.15 8.79
N LEU A 20 14.53 -3.55 7.60
CA LEU A 20 15.37 -4.09 6.53
C LEU A 20 16.26 -3.02 5.89
N THR A 21 15.82 -1.76 5.84
CA THR A 21 16.59 -0.67 5.24
C THR A 21 17.46 0.09 6.25
N ARG A 22 17.36 -0.24 7.54
CA ARG A 22 18.09 0.46 8.61
C ARG A 22 19.59 0.39 8.40
N GLY A 23 20.26 1.53 8.48
CA GLY A 23 21.72 1.63 8.31
C GLY A 23 22.20 1.53 6.85
N MET A 24 21.29 1.39 5.88
CA MET A 24 21.64 1.55 4.47
C MET A 24 21.72 3.03 4.12
N ASN A 25 22.79 3.43 3.45
CA ASN A 25 22.89 4.77 2.86
C ASN A 25 22.28 4.77 1.45
N ASP A 26 22.06 5.97 0.90
CA ASP A 26 21.46 6.16 -0.42
C ASP A 26 22.19 5.40 -1.54
N ALA A 27 23.53 5.35 -1.48
CA ALA A 27 24.32 4.62 -2.46
C ALA A 27 24.03 3.11 -2.44
N LYS A 28 23.88 2.51 -1.25
CA LYS A 28 23.50 1.10 -1.10
C LYS A 28 22.07 0.84 -1.56
N LEU A 29 21.14 1.74 -1.25
CA LEU A 29 19.73 1.59 -1.64
C LEU A 29 19.53 1.66 -3.16
N ARG A 30 20.35 2.45 -3.87
CA ARG A 30 20.29 2.63 -5.32
C ARG A 30 21.14 1.61 -6.09
N LYS A 31 22.03 0.87 -5.41
CA LYS A 31 22.85 -0.15 -6.06
C LYS A 31 21.97 -1.30 -6.55
N LYS A 32 22.07 -1.62 -7.83
CA LYS A 32 21.46 -2.83 -8.40
C LYS A 32 22.33 -4.05 -8.09
N PRO A 33 21.73 -5.17 -7.66
CA PRO A 33 22.50 -6.40 -7.45
C PRO A 33 22.99 -6.99 -8.78
N ASP A 34 22.24 -6.82 -9.88
CA ASP A 34 22.65 -7.09 -11.26
C ASP A 34 21.82 -6.27 -12.27
N ALA A 35 22.14 -6.38 -13.56
CA ALA A 35 21.51 -5.60 -14.63
C ALA A 35 20.01 -5.89 -14.85
N LYS A 36 19.51 -7.05 -14.44
CA LYS A 36 18.12 -7.47 -14.64
C LYS A 36 17.24 -7.21 -13.42
N ASN A 37 17.86 -6.98 -12.27
CA ASN A 37 17.17 -6.76 -11.01
C ASN A 37 17.01 -5.28 -10.65
N TRP A 38 16.04 -5.03 -9.78
CA TRP A 38 15.77 -3.69 -9.26
C TRP A 38 16.62 -3.42 -8.02
N SER A 39 17.00 -2.17 -7.86
CA SER A 39 17.55 -1.67 -6.60
C SER A 39 16.47 -1.63 -5.52
N ALA A 40 16.89 -1.62 -4.24
CA ALA A 40 15.95 -1.46 -3.14
C ALA A 40 15.14 -0.17 -3.27
N HIS A 41 15.76 0.91 -3.73
CA HIS A 41 15.09 2.18 -4.00
C HIS A 41 13.95 2.07 -5.03
N GLU A 42 14.19 1.39 -6.16
CA GLU A 42 13.16 1.18 -7.19
C GLU A 42 11.99 0.33 -6.67
N LEU A 43 12.28 -0.70 -5.87
CA LEU A 43 11.25 -1.53 -5.24
C LEU A 43 10.42 -0.73 -4.23
N LEU A 44 11.05 0.09 -3.39
CA LEU A 44 10.36 0.98 -2.45
C LEU A 44 9.49 2.00 -3.17
N ALA A 45 9.99 2.57 -4.28
CA ALA A 45 9.22 3.48 -5.11
C ALA A 45 7.98 2.79 -5.70
N LEU A 46 8.09 1.56 -6.20
CA LEU A 46 6.92 0.79 -6.66
C LEU A 46 5.92 0.56 -5.53
N LEU A 47 6.37 0.11 -4.36
CA LEU A 47 5.49 -0.13 -3.21
C LEU A 47 4.74 1.15 -2.81
N ARG A 48 5.41 2.31 -2.82
CA ARG A 48 4.78 3.60 -2.55
C ARG A 48 3.71 3.95 -3.59
N CYS A 49 4.02 3.79 -4.88
CA CYS A 49 3.08 4.04 -5.97
C CYS A 49 1.85 3.13 -5.87
N CYS A 50 2.05 1.84 -5.57
CA CYS A 50 0.96 0.91 -5.32
C CYS A 50 0.08 1.38 -4.15
N ALA A 51 0.68 1.77 -3.03
CA ALA A 51 -0.06 2.27 -1.88
C ALA A 51 -0.91 3.52 -2.22
N ASP A 52 -0.37 4.46 -2.99
CA ASP A 52 -1.10 5.65 -3.44
C ASP A 52 -2.29 5.29 -4.35
N LEU A 53 -2.09 4.35 -5.28
CA LEU A 53 -3.15 3.89 -6.18
C LEU A 53 -4.28 3.22 -5.39
N TRP A 54 -3.93 2.30 -4.49
CA TRP A 54 -4.90 1.57 -3.67
C TRP A 54 -5.64 2.50 -2.72
N ALA A 55 -4.97 3.45 -2.08
CA ALA A 55 -5.62 4.44 -1.21
C ALA A 55 -6.67 5.24 -1.97
N LYS A 56 -6.35 5.70 -3.19
CA LYS A 56 -7.30 6.42 -4.06
C LYS A 56 -8.49 5.55 -4.46
N PHE A 57 -8.25 4.29 -4.78
CA PHE A 57 -9.31 3.33 -5.12
C PHE A 57 -10.24 3.07 -3.94
N ILE A 58 -9.68 2.76 -2.76
CA ILE A 58 -10.45 2.53 -1.52
C ILE A 58 -11.31 3.75 -1.20
N ALA A 59 -10.74 4.95 -1.22
CA ALA A 59 -11.48 6.19 -0.98
C ALA A 59 -12.62 6.41 -1.98
N ARG A 60 -12.47 5.96 -3.24
CA ARG A 60 -13.52 6.02 -4.25
C ARG A 60 -14.63 5.01 -3.96
N CYS A 61 -14.28 3.78 -3.61
CA CYS A 61 -15.22 2.73 -3.23
C CYS A 61 -16.02 3.11 -1.98
N SER A 62 -15.36 3.58 -0.92
CA SER A 62 -16.01 4.04 0.31
C SER A 62 -17.02 5.17 0.03
N ARG A 63 -16.68 6.13 -0.83
CA ARG A 63 -17.61 7.19 -1.26
C ARG A 63 -18.81 6.65 -2.04
N ARG A 64 -18.61 5.63 -2.90
CA ARG A 64 -19.71 4.99 -3.64
C ARG A 64 -20.64 4.23 -2.70
N ILE A 65 -20.08 3.48 -1.74
CA ILE A 65 -20.84 2.75 -0.70
C ILE A 65 -21.65 3.75 0.14
N HIS A 66 -21.00 4.80 0.66
CA HIS A 66 -21.68 5.82 1.45
C HIS A 66 -22.88 6.43 0.69
N ARG A 67 -22.67 6.81 -0.58
CA ARG A 67 -23.76 7.35 -1.42
C ARG A 67 -24.91 6.36 -1.56
N HIS A 68 -24.63 5.12 -1.93
CA HIS A 68 -25.66 4.09 -2.06
C HIS A 68 -26.45 3.89 -0.76
N CYS A 69 -25.77 3.85 0.39
CA CYS A 69 -26.42 3.71 1.70
C CYS A 69 -27.29 4.92 2.09
N VAL A 70 -26.93 6.14 1.66
CA VAL A 70 -27.73 7.35 1.90
C VAL A 70 -28.95 7.36 0.99
N THR A 71 -28.78 7.07 -0.30
CA THR A 71 -29.89 7.06 -1.26
C THR A 71 -30.90 5.96 -0.93
N SER A 72 -30.42 4.77 -0.57
CA SER A 72 -31.29 3.65 -0.17
C SER A 72 -32.04 3.94 1.13
N ARG A 73 -31.46 4.66 2.10
CA ARG A 73 -32.18 5.10 3.30
C ARG A 73 -33.28 6.11 3.01
N ARG A 74 -33.05 7.06 2.09
CA ARG A 74 -34.07 8.03 1.67
C ARG A 74 -35.23 7.43 0.88
N ALA A 75 -35.02 6.29 0.21
CA ALA A 75 -36.07 5.61 -0.55
C ALA A 75 -37.00 4.74 0.33
N VAL A 76 -36.62 4.50 1.60
CA VAL A 76 -37.36 3.66 2.56
C VAL A 76 -38.06 4.51 3.64
N SER A 77 -37.90 5.84 3.59
CA SER A 77 -38.60 6.82 4.46
C SER A 77 -39.65 7.57 3.65
#